data_AF-A0A034WS33-F1
#
_entry.id   AF-A0A034WS33-F1
#
_cell.length_a   1.000
_cell.length_b   1.000
_cell.length_c   1.000
_cell.angle_alpha   90.00
_cell.angle_beta   90.00
_cell.angle_gamma   90.00
#
_symmetry.space_group_name_H-M   'P 1'
#
loop_
_entity.id
_entity.type
_entity.pdbx_description
1 polymer ?
#
loop_
_entity_poly.entity_id
_entity_poly.type
_entity_poly.pdbx_seq_one_letter_code
_entity_poly.pdbx_strand_id
1 'polypeptide(L)'
;ALPIFAKLNKPYNDTQIVGPRGKPAMIMDYNKYKGGIDNMDKCLAEYSTKRRTNRWPLAFFYNILDVAAFAAYIIYMEKNPHMRVSTARRREFLHNLSEQLARAEVDVRCTNPQISKIFSTREI
;
A
#
# COMPACT_ATOMS: atom_id res chain seq x y z
N ALA A 1 14.45 -0.36 4.45
CA ALA A 1 15.56 0.50 3.99
C ALA A 1 16.80 0.42 4.90
N LEU A 2 16.65 0.51 6.23
CA LEU A 2 17.76 0.53 7.19
C LEU A 2 18.72 -0.69 7.23
N PRO A 3 18.31 -1.95 6.97
CA PRO A 3 19.20 -3.11 7.13
C PRO A 3 20.33 -3.20 6.09
N ILE A 4 20.12 -2.66 4.88
CA ILE A 4 21.11 -2.73 3.78
C ILE A 4 22.20 -1.69 3.99
N PHE A 5 21.83 -0.45 4.32
CA PHE A 5 22.80 0.64 4.56
C PHE A 5 23.71 0.36 5.75
N ALA A 6 23.20 -0.28 6.82
CA ALA A 6 24.02 -0.67 7.97
C ALA A 6 25.07 -1.76 7.66
N LYS A 7 24.89 -2.54 6.57
CA LYS A 7 25.79 -3.63 6.19
C LYS A 7 26.89 -3.21 5.21
N LEU A 8 26.72 -2.11 4.47
CA LEU A 8 27.73 -1.58 3.53
C LEU A 8 28.99 -1.03 4.22
N ASN A 9 28.90 -0.69 5.51
CA ASN A 9 30.00 -0.09 6.27
C ASN A 9 30.81 -1.10 7.11
N LYS A 10 30.56 -2.41 6.96
CA LYS A 10 31.38 -3.46 7.56
C LYS A 10 32.29 -4.04 6.48
N PRO A 11 33.59 -4.31 6.76
CA PRO A 11 34.41 -5.09 5.84
C PRO A 11 33.74 -6.45 5.65
N TYR A 12 33.20 -6.68 4.47
CA TYR A 12 32.60 -7.94 4.09
C TYR A 12 33.75 -8.91 3.83
N ASN A 13 33.85 -10.02 4.56
CA ASN A 13 34.76 -11.10 4.16
C ASN A 13 34.13 -11.78 2.94
N ASP A 14 34.47 -11.27 1.76
CA ASP A 14 33.94 -11.67 0.44
C ASP A 14 34.07 -13.17 0.13
N THR A 15 34.85 -13.90 0.92
CA THR A 15 35.11 -15.33 0.79
C THR A 15 34.06 -16.24 1.43
N GLN A 16 33.08 -15.72 2.18
CA GLN A 16 32.05 -16.58 2.77
C GLN A 16 31.02 -17.03 1.72
N ILE A 17 31.18 -18.28 1.29
CA ILE A 17 30.26 -18.98 0.40
C ILE A 17 29.17 -19.67 1.24
N VAL A 18 27.89 -19.43 0.91
CA VAL A 18 26.75 -19.96 1.68
C VAL A 18 25.79 -20.74 0.79
N GLY A 19 25.38 -21.92 1.27
CA GLY A 19 24.33 -22.74 0.69
C GLY A 19 24.79 -23.67 -0.45
N PRO A 20 23.90 -24.56 -0.93
CA PRO A 20 24.23 -25.64 -1.87
C PRO A 20 24.64 -25.17 -3.27
N ARG A 21 24.47 -23.88 -3.59
CA ARG A 21 24.77 -23.29 -4.90
C ARG A 21 26.07 -22.49 -4.94
N GLY A 22 26.86 -22.52 -3.86
CA GLY A 22 28.18 -21.89 -3.85
C GLY A 22 28.15 -20.36 -4.02
N LYS A 23 27.07 -19.67 -3.63
CA LYS A 23 26.96 -18.22 -3.82
C LYS A 23 27.61 -17.46 -2.66
N PRO A 24 28.32 -16.35 -2.93
CA PRO A 24 28.76 -15.44 -1.88
C PRO A 24 27.60 -14.98 -1.01
N ALA A 25 27.83 -14.90 0.30
CA ALA A 25 26.85 -14.44 1.26
C ALA A 25 26.27 -13.06 0.89
N MET A 26 27.08 -12.19 0.26
CA MET A 26 26.68 -10.85 -0.17
C MET A 26 25.56 -10.90 -1.21
N ILE A 27 25.67 -11.83 -2.17
CA ILE A 27 24.68 -12.04 -3.21
C ILE A 27 23.38 -12.58 -2.60
N MET A 28 23.47 -13.42 -1.59
CA MET A 28 22.30 -13.95 -0.87
C MET A 28 21.59 -12.85 -0.09
N ASP A 29 22.33 -12.01 0.64
CA ASP A 29 21.79 -10.86 1.37
C ASP A 29 21.13 -9.86 0.42
N TYR A 30 21.80 -9.47 -0.67
CA TYR A 30 21.24 -8.58 -1.68
C TYR A 30 19.93 -9.12 -2.24
N ASN A 31 19.91 -10.39 -2.70
CA ASN A 31 18.72 -11.00 -3.26
C ASN A 31 17.56 -11.12 -2.25
N LYS A 32 17.87 -11.28 -0.96
CA LYS A 32 16.87 -11.34 0.11
C LYS A 32 16.12 -10.02 0.28
N TYR A 33 16.82 -8.88 0.17
CA TYR A 33 16.24 -7.58 0.50
C TYR A 33 15.90 -6.71 -0.72
N LYS A 34 16.45 -6.99 -1.92
CA LYS A 34 16.22 -6.17 -3.12
C LYS A 34 14.76 -6.09 -3.57
N GLY A 35 13.95 -7.11 -3.27
CA GLY A 35 12.56 -7.19 -3.74
C GLY A 35 11.56 -6.31 -2.99
N GLY A 36 11.98 -5.58 -1.96
CA GLY A 36 11.05 -4.81 -1.13
C GLY A 36 10.26 -3.75 -1.90
N ILE A 37 10.95 -2.97 -2.73
CA ILE A 37 10.33 -1.89 -3.53
C ILE A 37 9.48 -2.48 -4.65
N ASP A 38 10.01 -3.44 -5.42
CA ASP A 38 9.27 -4.11 -6.50
C ASP A 38 7.97 -4.77 -6.00
N ASN A 39 8.00 -5.37 -4.81
CA ASN A 39 6.82 -5.97 -4.22
C ASN A 39 5.80 -4.91 -3.79
N MET A 40 6.26 -3.79 -3.22
CA MET A 40 5.39 -2.65 -2.91
C MET A 40 4.76 -2.07 -4.18
N ASP A 41 5.54 -1.87 -5.24
CA ASP A 41 5.04 -1.32 -6.51
C ASP A 41 3.99 -2.24 -7.13
N LYS A 42 4.19 -3.56 -7.09
CA LYS A 42 3.18 -4.55 -7.50
C LYS A 42 1.90 -4.43 -6.67
N CYS A 43 2.02 -4.30 -5.35
CA CYS A 43 0.87 -4.08 -4.49
C CYS A 43 0.15 -2.77 -4.82
N LEU A 44 0.87 -1.67 -5.05
CA LEU A 44 0.26 -0.38 -5.38
C LEU A 44 -0.44 -0.42 -6.75
N ALA A 45 0.11 -1.16 -7.71
CA ALA A 45 -0.50 -1.33 -9.03
C ALA A 45 -1.86 -2.07 -8.98
N GLU A 46 -2.04 -3.01 -8.05
CA GLU A 46 -3.28 -3.80 -7.91
C GLU A 46 -4.49 -2.96 -7.47
N TYR A 47 -4.27 -1.98 -6.57
CA TYR A 47 -5.31 -1.09 -6.04
C TYR A 47 -4.87 0.36 -6.13
N SER A 48 -4.86 0.88 -7.37
CA SER A 48 -4.43 2.24 -7.69
C SER A 48 -5.61 3.20 -7.82
N THR A 49 -5.47 4.40 -7.25
CA THR A 49 -6.42 5.51 -7.40
C THR A 49 -6.07 6.44 -8.56
N LYS A 50 -4.96 6.15 -9.28
CA LYS A 50 -4.48 6.98 -10.38
C LYS A 50 -5.51 7.11 -11.49
N ARG A 51 -5.72 8.33 -11.94
CA ARG A 51 -6.53 8.66 -13.12
C ARG A 51 -5.65 9.33 -14.18
N ARG A 52 -6.01 9.16 -15.46
CA ARG A 52 -5.36 9.88 -16.55
C ARG A 52 -5.54 11.38 -16.35
N THR A 53 -4.44 12.11 -16.23
CA THR A 53 -4.43 13.55 -16.00
C THR A 53 -3.24 14.20 -16.70
N ASN A 54 -3.42 15.41 -17.20
CA ASN A 54 -2.34 16.24 -17.76
C ASN A 54 -1.72 17.17 -16.71
N ARG A 55 -2.18 17.11 -15.46
CA ARG A 55 -1.71 17.96 -14.36
C ARG A 55 -0.77 17.15 -13.49
N TRP A 56 0.55 17.38 -13.62
CA TRP A 56 1.57 16.64 -12.86
C TRP A 56 1.37 16.67 -11.33
N PRO A 57 0.91 17.77 -10.69
CA PRO A 57 0.72 17.75 -9.23
C PRO A 57 -0.38 16.80 -8.81
N LEU A 58 -1.42 16.67 -9.65
CA LEU A 58 -2.53 15.74 -9.40
C LEU A 58 -2.08 14.29 -9.58
N ALA A 59 -1.23 14.01 -10.56
CA ALA A 59 -0.61 12.69 -10.71
C ALA A 59 0.25 12.33 -9.49
N PHE A 60 1.02 13.29 -8.97
CA PHE A 60 1.81 13.11 -7.76
C PHE A 60 0.91 12.87 -6.53
N PHE A 61 -0.18 13.61 -6.40
CA PHE A 61 -1.16 13.40 -5.34
C PHE A 61 -1.75 11.98 -5.34
N TYR A 62 -2.12 11.42 -6.50
CA TYR A 62 -2.58 10.03 -6.57
C TYR A 62 -1.53 9.03 -6.09
N ASN A 63 -0.24 9.26 -6.39
CA ASN A 63 0.82 8.40 -5.86
C ASN A 63 0.90 8.47 -4.33
N ILE A 64 0.79 9.66 -3.75
CA ILE A 64 0.76 9.83 -2.28
C ILE A 64 -0.42 9.07 -1.68
N LEU A 65 -1.61 9.19 -2.28
CA LEU A 65 -2.80 8.49 -1.80
C LEU A 65 -2.61 6.97 -1.76
N ASP A 66 -2.12 6.38 -2.86
CA ASP A 66 -1.90 4.94 -2.95
C ASP A 66 -0.90 4.45 -1.88
N VAL A 67 0.21 5.18 -1.71
CA VAL A 67 1.26 4.87 -0.72
C VAL A 67 0.73 5.02 0.71
N ALA A 68 -0.01 6.09 1.00
CA ALA A 68 -0.58 6.33 2.32
C ALA A 68 -1.60 5.25 2.71
N ALA A 69 -2.47 4.86 1.77
CA ALA A 69 -3.44 3.79 2.00
C ALA A 69 -2.75 2.43 2.26
N PHE A 70 -1.68 2.14 1.52
CA PHE A 70 -0.89 0.93 1.75
C PHE A 70 -0.14 0.95 3.09
N ALA A 71 0.42 2.09 3.49
CA ALA A 71 1.05 2.25 4.80
C ALA A 71 0.04 2.06 5.95
N ALA A 72 -1.15 2.65 5.83
CA ALA A 72 -2.24 2.46 6.79
C ALA A 72 -2.66 0.99 6.89
N TYR A 73 -2.73 0.29 5.75
CA TYR A 73 -3.01 -1.15 5.71
C TYR A 73 -1.94 -1.99 6.44
N ILE A 74 -0.65 -1.67 6.27
CA ILE A 74 0.43 -2.35 6.99
C ILE A 74 0.26 -2.19 8.50
N ILE A 75 -0.01 -0.97 8.97
CA ILE A 75 -0.22 -0.68 10.40
C ILE A 75 -1.45 -1.44 10.92
N TYR A 76 -2.55 -1.42 10.17
CA TYR A 76 -3.77 -2.16 10.52
C TYR A 76 -3.50 -3.67 10.65
N MET A 77 -2.72 -4.26 9.76
CA MET A 77 -2.35 -5.67 9.80
C MET A 77 -1.39 -6.01 10.95
N GLU A 78 -0.51 -5.08 11.33
CA GLU A 78 0.36 -5.25 12.50
C GLU A 78 -0.46 -5.22 13.81
N LYS A 79 -1.49 -4.38 13.88
CA LYS A 79 -2.40 -4.31 15.03
C LYS A 79 -3.38 -5.48 15.10
N ASN A 80 -3.67 -6.13 13.97
CA ASN A 80 -4.62 -7.23 13.87
C ASN A 80 -3.95 -8.49 13.28
N PRO A 81 -3.01 -9.14 14.00
CA PRO A 81 -2.21 -10.23 13.44
C PRO A 81 -3.05 -11.46 13.06
N HIS A 82 -4.16 -11.72 13.76
CA HIS A 82 -5.14 -12.76 13.41
C HIS A 82 -5.80 -12.52 12.02
N MET A 83 -5.72 -11.28 11.52
CA MET A 83 -6.25 -10.87 10.23
C MET A 83 -5.25 -11.03 9.06
N ARG A 84 -4.06 -11.62 9.24
CA ARG A 84 -3.05 -11.75 8.16
C ARG A 84 -3.28 -12.82 7.08
N VAL A 85 -4.35 -13.62 7.18
CA VAL A 85 -4.50 -14.89 6.44
C VAL A 85 -4.97 -14.77 4.98
N SER A 86 -5.40 -13.59 4.49
CA SER A 86 -5.96 -13.46 3.13
C SER A 86 -5.72 -12.11 2.45
N THR A 87 -5.44 -12.14 1.14
CA THR A 87 -5.34 -10.96 0.25
C THR A 87 -6.67 -10.23 0.06
N ALA A 88 -7.81 -10.91 0.21
CA ALA A 88 -9.14 -10.29 0.12
C ALA A 88 -9.35 -9.16 1.14
N ARG A 89 -8.62 -9.19 2.26
CA ARG A 89 -8.72 -8.21 3.34
C ARG A 89 -8.19 -6.83 2.98
N ARG A 90 -7.32 -6.71 1.96
CA ARG A 90 -6.86 -5.39 1.51
C ARG A 90 -7.98 -4.63 0.80
N ARG A 91 -8.75 -5.31 -0.06
CA ARG A 91 -9.90 -4.71 -0.72
C ARG A 91 -10.95 -4.26 0.30
N GLU A 92 -11.25 -5.12 1.26
CA GLU A 92 -12.18 -4.83 2.35
C GLU A 92 -11.71 -3.63 3.20
N PHE A 93 -10.43 -3.61 3.56
CA PHE A 93 -9.83 -2.48 4.27
C PHE A 93 -9.97 -1.18 3.47
N LEU A 94 -9.65 -1.18 2.18
CA LEU A 94 -9.76 0.02 1.33
C LEU A 94 -11.21 0.48 1.16
N HIS A 95 -12.16 -0.45 1.05
CA HIS A 95 -13.59 -0.13 1.01
C HIS A 95 -14.02 0.57 2.31
N ASN A 96 -13.73 -0.04 3.46
CA ASN A 96 -14.09 0.52 4.77
C ASN A 96 -13.41 1.87 5.02
N LEU A 97 -12.15 2.01 4.60
CA LEU A 97 -11.42 3.28 4.67
C LEU A 97 -12.11 4.36 3.83
N SER A 98 -12.48 4.04 2.58
CA SER A 98 -13.16 5.00 1.70
C SER A 98 -14.52 5.43 2.23
N GLU A 99 -15.27 4.49 2.83
CA GLU A 99 -16.57 4.77 3.40
C GLU A 99 -16.44 5.70 4.60
N GLN A 100 -15.51 5.41 5.52
CA GLN A 100 -15.24 6.24 6.68
C GLN A 100 -14.81 7.67 6.32
N LEU A 101 -13.97 7.82 5.28
CA LEU A 101 -13.56 9.14 4.80
C LEU A 101 -14.69 9.91 4.12
N ALA A 102 -15.60 9.23 3.43
CA ALA A 102 -16.69 9.87 2.71
C ALA A 102 -17.89 10.20 3.61
N ARG A 103 -18.09 9.47 4.72
CA ARG A 103 -19.33 9.46 5.50
C ARG A 103 -19.78 10.84 5.97
N ALA A 104 -18.87 11.63 6.56
CA ALA A 104 -19.21 12.97 7.03
C ALA A 104 -19.73 13.89 5.92
N GLU A 105 -19.11 13.82 4.73
CA GLU A 105 -19.53 14.60 3.57
C GLU A 105 -20.83 14.09 2.95
N VAL A 106 -21.03 12.77 2.96
CA VAL A 106 -22.28 12.15 2.52
C VAL A 106 -23.44 12.58 3.43
N ASP A 107 -23.26 12.53 4.75
CA ASP A 107 -24.28 12.92 5.71
C ASP A 107 -24.70 14.39 5.55
N VAL A 108 -23.74 15.30 5.37
CA VAL A 108 -24.01 16.72 5.09
C VAL A 108 -24.80 16.86 3.78
N ARG A 109 -24.41 16.16 2.72
CA ARG A 109 -25.09 16.23 1.41
C ARG A 109 -26.52 15.67 1.46
N CYS A 110 -26.76 14.64 2.26
CA CYS A 110 -28.10 14.06 2.44
C CYS A 110 -29.09 15.07 3.02
N THR A 111 -28.64 16.00 3.87
CA THR A 111 -29.50 17.05 4.43
C THR A 111 -29.83 18.17 3.45
N ASN A 112 -29.14 18.25 2.30
CA ASN A 112 -29.37 19.32 1.32
C ASN A 112 -30.65 19.05 0.51
N PRO A 113 -31.70 19.87 0.66
CA PRO A 113 -32.99 19.66 -0.01
C PRO A 113 -32.94 19.85 -1.53
N GLN A 114 -31.87 20.44 -2.08
CA GLN A 114 -31.65 20.55 -3.53
C GLN A 114 -31.03 19.29 -4.12
N ILE A 115 -30.30 18.50 -3.31
CA ILE A 115 -29.66 17.25 -3.73
C ILE A 115 -30.62 16.08 -3.50
N SER A 116 -31.34 16.06 -2.37
CA SER A 116 -32.21 14.94 -1.97
C SER A 116 -33.40 14.69 -2.90
N LYS A 117 -33.83 15.69 -3.68
CA LYS A 117 -34.94 15.55 -4.64
C LYS A 117 -34.60 14.67 -5.86
N ILE A 118 -33.32 14.56 -6.23
CA ILE A 118 -32.88 13.82 -7.42
C ILE A 118 -32.59 12.35 -7.10
N PHE A 119 -32.20 12.05 -5.86
CA PHE A 119 -31.75 10.73 -5.43
C PHE A 119 -32.72 10.03 -4.47
N SER A 120 -34.04 10.33 -4.55
CA SER A 120 -35.04 9.52 -3.84
C SER A 120 -34.88 8.07 -4.29
N THR A 121 -34.19 7.29 -3.46
CA THR A 121 -33.86 5.90 -3.70
C THR A 121 -35.17 5.15 -3.84
N ARG A 122 -35.39 4.53 -4.99
CA ARG A 122 -36.40 3.47 -5.11
C ARG A 122 -36.04 2.44 -4.04
N GLU A 123 -36.94 2.26 -3.08
CA GLU A 123 -36.89 1.17 -2.12
C GLU A 123 -36.77 -0.14 -2.90
N ILE A 124 -35.77 -0.94 -2.55
CA ILE A 124 -35.61 -2.33 -3.01
C ILE A 124 -36.40 -3.21 -2.07
#